data_AF-A0A167YXU8-F1
#
_entry.id   AF-A0A167YXU8-F1
#
_cell.length_a   1.000
_cell.length_b   1.000
_cell.length_c   1.000
_cell.angle_alpha   90.00
_cell.angle_beta   90.00
_cell.angle_gamma   90.00
#
_symmetry.space_group_name_H-M   'P 1'
#
loop_
_entity.id
_entity.type
_entity.pdbx_description
1 polymer ?
#
loop_
_entity_poly.entity_id
_entity_poly.type
_entity_poly.pdbx_seq_one_letter_code
_entity_poly.pdbx_strand_id
1 'polypeptide(L)'
;MECDIISLDMSVRLPFHFRFKTVAAAITRGVRFEICYSPGITGSGFEARRNLIGNAASLIRATRGRGIIISSEAKRALGVRAPWDVVNLACVWGLSAGRAKEALCEEARKTVAFAKLKRTSWRGIVDVVYGGEKPAPKEKSAKKTKDQKGNNIKSTNEAQTPPESAQAGKRKAAADSPLSSSEQTQVTSKREMKRQAKKAKLKQGITED
;
A
#
# COMPACT_ATOMS: atom_id res chain seq x y z
N MET A 1 -14.22 -17.92 8.23
CA MET A 1 -12.81 -17.57 8.51
C MET A 1 -12.57 -16.14 8.08
N GLU A 2 -12.04 -15.31 8.99
CA GLU A 2 -11.58 -13.97 8.67
C GLU A 2 -10.06 -14.01 8.47
N CYS A 3 -9.58 -13.74 7.25
CA CYS A 3 -8.16 -13.69 6.93
C CYS A 3 -7.91 -12.67 5.82
N ASP A 4 -6.69 -12.15 5.74
CA ASP A 4 -6.25 -11.21 4.70
C ASP A 4 -5.48 -11.92 3.58
N ILE A 5 -4.67 -12.92 3.93
CA ILE A 5 -3.81 -13.67 3.02
C ILE A 5 -4.07 -15.16 3.19
N ILE A 6 -4.15 -15.87 2.07
CA ILE A 6 -4.12 -17.34 1.99
C ILE A 6 -2.79 -17.75 1.38
N SER A 7 -1.92 -18.29 2.22
CA SER A 7 -0.62 -18.85 1.85
C SER A 7 -0.76 -20.35 1.61
N LEU A 8 -0.18 -20.83 0.51
CA LEU A 8 -0.19 -22.25 0.16
C LEU A 8 1.24 -22.68 -0.13
N ASP A 9 1.58 -23.88 0.33
CA ASP A 9 2.83 -24.52 -0.08
C ASP A 9 2.71 -24.97 -1.53
N MET A 10 3.26 -24.16 -2.44
CA MET A 10 3.28 -24.45 -3.86
C MET A 10 4.33 -25.52 -4.23
N SER A 11 5.25 -25.87 -3.32
CA SER A 11 6.33 -26.83 -3.59
C SER A 11 5.86 -28.29 -3.58
N VAL A 12 4.70 -28.57 -3.00
CA VAL A 12 4.12 -29.92 -2.96
C VAL A 12 2.98 -30.07 -3.94
N ARG A 13 2.61 -31.32 -4.26
CA ARG A 13 1.39 -31.57 -5.02
C ARG A 13 0.17 -31.25 -4.15
N LEU A 14 -0.59 -30.24 -4.55
CA LEU A 14 -1.80 -29.88 -3.83
C LEU A 14 -2.88 -30.97 -3.97
N PRO A 15 -3.61 -31.33 -2.90
CA PRO A 15 -4.65 -32.35 -2.94
C PRO A 15 -5.96 -31.84 -3.55
N PHE A 16 -5.97 -30.61 -4.10
CA PHE A 16 -7.14 -29.97 -4.67
C PHE A 16 -6.76 -29.11 -5.88
N HIS A 17 -7.79 -28.72 -6.64
CA HIS A 17 -7.66 -27.82 -7.78
C HIS A 17 -8.26 -26.45 -7.45
N PHE A 18 -7.64 -25.38 -7.98
CA PHE A 18 -8.17 -24.03 -7.83
C PHE A 18 -9.42 -23.82 -8.67
N ARG A 19 -10.58 -23.66 -8.01
CA ARG A 19 -11.85 -23.36 -8.68
C ARG A 19 -12.04 -21.86 -8.81
N PHE A 20 -12.28 -21.36 -10.03
CA PHE A 20 -12.48 -19.94 -10.32
C PHE A 20 -13.53 -19.28 -9.39
N LYS A 21 -14.71 -19.90 -9.22
CA LYS A 21 -15.78 -19.34 -8.38
C LYS A 21 -15.32 -19.11 -6.93
N THR A 22 -14.62 -20.09 -6.34
CA THR A 22 -14.13 -20.02 -4.96
C THR A 22 -13.06 -18.94 -4.80
N VAL A 23 -12.08 -18.93 -5.70
CA VAL A 23 -10.95 -18.00 -5.70
C VAL A 23 -11.44 -16.57 -5.94
N ALA A 24 -12.31 -16.36 -6.93
CA ALA A 24 -12.88 -15.05 -7.24
C ALA A 24 -13.69 -14.49 -6.07
N ALA A 25 -14.50 -15.32 -5.39
CA ALA A 25 -15.24 -14.90 -4.19
C ALA A 25 -14.31 -14.49 -3.04
N ALA A 26 -13.15 -15.14 -2.88
CA ALA A 26 -12.15 -14.70 -1.91
C ALA A 26 -11.54 -13.35 -2.28
N ILE A 27 -11.14 -13.15 -3.54
CA ILE A 27 -10.56 -11.89 -4.03
C ILE A 27 -11.54 -10.72 -3.86
N THR A 28 -12.82 -10.91 -4.19
CA THR A 28 -13.86 -9.88 -4.04
C THR A 28 -14.03 -9.44 -2.59
N ARG A 29 -13.82 -10.34 -1.62
CA ARG A 29 -13.85 -10.02 -0.19
C ARG A 29 -12.59 -9.31 0.32
N GLY A 30 -11.60 -9.07 -0.54
CA GLY A 30 -10.33 -8.44 -0.15
C GLY A 30 -9.21 -9.41 0.22
N VAL A 31 -9.45 -10.73 0.16
CA VAL A 31 -8.41 -11.74 0.45
C VAL A 31 -7.42 -11.84 -0.71
N ARG A 32 -6.15 -12.07 -0.40
CA ARG A 32 -5.08 -12.28 -1.40
C ARG A 32 -4.45 -13.65 -1.27
N PHE A 33 -3.99 -14.19 -2.39
CA PHE A 33 -3.28 -15.46 -2.43
C PHE A 33 -1.78 -15.21 -2.55
N GLU A 34 -1.00 -15.82 -1.69
CA GLU A 34 0.46 -15.72 -1.74
C GLU A 34 1.06 -16.83 -2.62
N ILE A 35 2.06 -16.47 -3.41
CA ILE A 35 3.00 -17.40 -4.04
C ILE A 35 4.40 -17.09 -3.50
N CYS A 36 4.96 -18.02 -2.73
CA CYS A 36 6.35 -17.96 -2.31
C CYS A 36 7.25 -18.50 -3.43
N TYR A 37 8.23 -17.71 -3.89
CA TYR A 37 9.11 -18.11 -4.99
C TYR A 37 10.32 -18.96 -4.57
N SER A 38 10.72 -18.93 -3.29
CA SER A 38 11.98 -19.55 -2.85
C SER A 38 12.10 -21.03 -3.24
N PRO A 39 11.08 -21.89 -3.03
CA PRO A 39 11.20 -23.31 -3.36
C PRO A 39 11.55 -23.58 -4.83
N GLY A 40 11.25 -22.65 -5.73
CA GLY A 40 11.56 -22.76 -7.16
C GLY A 40 12.99 -22.37 -7.55
N ILE A 41 13.76 -21.76 -6.63
CA ILE A 41 15.09 -21.20 -6.92
C ILE A 41 16.18 -21.55 -5.90
N THR A 42 15.85 -22.01 -4.69
CA THR A 42 16.82 -22.26 -3.60
C THR A 42 17.35 -23.69 -3.53
N GLY A 43 17.14 -24.50 -4.58
CA GLY A 43 17.63 -25.89 -4.60
C GLY A 43 16.80 -26.86 -3.78
N SER A 44 15.52 -26.56 -3.53
CA SER A 44 14.57 -27.44 -2.80
C SER A 44 14.20 -28.74 -3.56
N GLY A 45 14.96 -29.10 -4.60
CA GLY A 45 14.72 -30.25 -5.47
C GLY A 45 13.96 -29.94 -6.75
N PHE A 46 14.13 -30.81 -7.75
CA PHE A 46 13.44 -30.71 -9.04
C PHE A 46 11.92 -30.85 -8.91
N GLU A 47 11.46 -31.73 -8.03
CA GLU A 47 10.04 -31.94 -7.71
C GLU A 47 9.37 -30.65 -7.21
N ALA A 48 10.00 -30.00 -6.22
CA ALA A 48 9.50 -28.77 -5.63
C ALA A 48 9.32 -27.66 -6.67
N ARG A 49 10.31 -27.50 -7.54
CA ARG A 49 10.27 -26.52 -8.63
C ARG A 49 9.15 -26.82 -9.63
N ARG A 50 8.98 -28.08 -10.03
CA ARG A 50 7.93 -28.50 -10.97
C ARG A 50 6.54 -28.26 -10.39
N ASN A 51 6.31 -28.68 -9.15
CA ASN A 51 5.05 -28.46 -8.44
C ASN A 51 4.75 -26.97 -8.33
N LEU A 52 5.74 -26.17 -7.95
CA LEU A 52 5.57 -24.72 -7.82
C LEU A 52 5.13 -24.07 -9.12
N ILE A 53 5.79 -24.40 -10.24
CA ILE A 53 5.43 -23.87 -11.56
C ILE A 53 3.99 -24.28 -11.92
N GLY A 54 3.63 -25.56 -11.74
CA GLY A 54 2.29 -26.07 -12.06
C GLY A 54 1.19 -25.47 -11.19
N ASN A 55 1.41 -25.41 -9.87
CA ASN A 55 0.47 -24.86 -8.90
C ASN A 55 0.30 -23.34 -9.09
N ALA A 56 1.39 -22.60 -9.30
CA ALA A 56 1.36 -21.17 -9.58
C ALA A 56 0.56 -20.88 -10.85
N ALA A 57 0.84 -21.59 -11.95
CA ALA A 57 0.10 -21.43 -13.21
C ALA A 57 -1.40 -21.78 -13.05
N SER A 58 -1.73 -22.80 -12.26
CA SER A 58 -3.11 -23.17 -11.94
C SER A 58 -3.82 -22.07 -11.15
N LEU A 59 -3.18 -21.51 -10.12
CA LEU A 59 -3.70 -20.39 -9.34
C LEU A 59 -3.86 -19.13 -10.19
N ILE A 60 -2.87 -18.77 -10.99
CA ILE A 60 -2.90 -17.59 -11.88
C ILE A 60 -4.10 -17.69 -12.84
N ARG A 61 -4.35 -18.86 -13.40
CA ARG A 61 -5.52 -19.12 -14.25
C ARG A 61 -6.83 -18.96 -13.49
N ALA A 62 -6.93 -19.55 -12.29
CA ALA A 62 -8.12 -19.49 -11.46
C ALA A 62 -8.42 -18.09 -10.89
N THR A 63 -7.39 -17.27 -10.68
CA THR A 63 -7.54 -15.86 -10.25
C THR A 63 -7.74 -14.89 -11.41
N ARG A 64 -7.43 -15.33 -12.64
CA ARG A 64 -7.24 -14.46 -13.83
C ARG A 64 -6.17 -13.39 -13.59
N GLY A 65 -5.10 -13.77 -12.90
CA GLY A 65 -3.94 -12.93 -12.60
C GLY A 65 -4.22 -11.77 -11.65
N ARG A 66 -5.22 -11.88 -10.76
CA ARG A 66 -5.61 -10.84 -9.81
C ARG A 66 -5.49 -11.31 -8.37
N GLY A 67 -5.24 -10.38 -7.46
CA GLY A 67 -5.25 -10.66 -6.04
C GLY A 67 -4.17 -11.67 -5.61
N ILE A 68 -3.02 -11.62 -6.27
CA ILE A 68 -1.84 -12.45 -5.96
C ILE A 68 -0.80 -11.56 -5.28
N ILE A 69 -0.13 -12.08 -4.27
CA ILE A 69 1.08 -11.52 -3.67
C ILE A 69 2.24 -12.46 -3.98
N ILE A 70 3.39 -11.92 -4.37
CA ILE A 70 4.60 -12.71 -4.53
C ILE A 70 5.57 -12.38 -3.40
N SER A 71 6.04 -13.41 -2.71
CA SER A 71 6.94 -13.31 -1.57
C SER A 71 8.15 -14.22 -1.74
N SER A 72 9.18 -13.99 -0.93
CA SER A 72 10.39 -14.80 -0.96
C SER A 72 10.40 -15.91 0.08
N GLU A 73 9.81 -15.74 1.26
CA GLU A 73 10.05 -16.63 2.43
C GLU A 73 11.54 -16.97 2.67
N ALA A 74 12.45 -16.11 2.20
CA ALA A 74 13.87 -16.39 2.21
C ALA A 74 14.41 -16.34 3.65
N LYS A 75 14.97 -17.45 4.13
CA LYS A 75 15.61 -17.52 5.47
C LYS A 75 17.02 -16.92 5.51
N ARG A 76 17.62 -16.69 4.34
CA ARG A 76 18.98 -16.15 4.17
C ARG A 76 18.97 -15.08 3.09
N ALA A 77 19.87 -14.10 3.19
CA ALA A 77 19.99 -13.02 2.22
C ALA A 77 20.15 -13.52 0.76
N LEU A 78 20.88 -14.62 0.56
CA LEU A 78 21.09 -15.25 -0.76
C LEU A 78 19.80 -15.80 -1.41
N GLY A 79 18.72 -15.97 -0.63
CA GLY A 79 17.41 -16.38 -1.14
C GLY A 79 16.57 -15.22 -1.69
N VAL A 80 17.00 -13.97 -1.49
CA VAL A 80 16.30 -12.79 -2.00
C VAL A 80 16.70 -12.53 -3.46
N ARG A 81 15.77 -12.02 -4.26
CA ARG A 81 15.98 -11.62 -5.65
C ARG A 81 15.60 -10.17 -5.87
N ALA A 82 16.19 -9.54 -6.89
CA ALA A 82 15.84 -8.19 -7.25
C ALA A 82 14.38 -8.13 -7.72
N PRO A 83 13.66 -7.00 -7.54
CA PRO A 83 12.24 -6.93 -7.86
C PRO A 83 11.91 -7.33 -9.31
N TRP A 84 12.74 -6.93 -10.26
CA TRP A 84 12.53 -7.25 -11.68
C TRP A 84 12.80 -8.72 -12.02
N ASP A 85 13.70 -9.39 -11.30
CA ASP A 85 13.90 -10.84 -11.45
C ASP A 85 12.66 -11.60 -11.01
N VAL A 86 12.03 -11.17 -9.91
CA VAL A 86 10.79 -11.75 -9.40
C VAL A 86 9.64 -11.50 -10.39
N VAL A 87 9.56 -10.30 -10.98
CA VAL A 87 8.58 -10.00 -12.04
C VAL A 87 8.77 -10.92 -13.24
N ASN A 88 10.01 -11.10 -13.70
CA ASN A 88 10.33 -11.98 -14.83
C ASN A 88 9.98 -13.45 -14.52
N LEU A 89 10.29 -13.91 -13.31
CA LEU A 89 9.93 -15.25 -12.86
C LEU A 89 8.40 -15.45 -12.83
N ALA A 90 7.66 -14.45 -12.36
CA ALA A 90 6.20 -14.47 -12.34
C ALA A 90 5.60 -14.51 -13.75
N CYS A 91 6.25 -13.86 -14.73
CA CYS A 91 5.87 -13.95 -16.13
C CYS A 91 6.03 -15.38 -16.69
N VAL A 92 7.06 -16.12 -16.28
CA VAL A 92 7.23 -17.54 -16.64
C VAL A 92 6.06 -18.39 -16.14
N TRP A 93 5.44 -18.04 -15.01
CA TRP A 93 4.25 -18.73 -14.49
C TRP A 93 2.93 -18.32 -15.16
N GLY A 94 2.97 -17.35 -16.08
CA GLY A 94 1.81 -16.93 -16.88
C GLY A 94 1.15 -15.62 -16.45
N LEU A 95 1.78 -14.82 -15.58
CA LEU A 95 1.36 -13.43 -15.37
C LEU A 95 1.86 -12.54 -16.52
N SER A 96 1.12 -11.48 -16.85
CA SER A 96 1.69 -10.40 -17.66
C SER A 96 2.62 -9.54 -16.80
N ALA A 97 3.62 -8.89 -17.40
CA ALA A 97 4.57 -8.04 -16.67
C ALA A 97 3.88 -6.99 -15.77
N GLY A 98 2.78 -6.39 -16.25
CA GLY A 98 1.99 -5.45 -15.46
C GLY A 98 1.36 -6.10 -14.22
N ARG A 99 0.79 -7.31 -14.35
CA ARG A 99 0.21 -8.07 -13.23
C ARG A 99 1.26 -8.60 -12.28
N ALA A 100 2.41 -9.03 -12.80
CA ALA A 100 3.53 -9.47 -12.00
C ALA A 100 4.09 -8.32 -11.12
N LYS A 101 4.23 -7.12 -11.69
CA LYS A 101 4.59 -5.91 -10.93
C LYS A 101 3.52 -5.54 -9.90
N GLU A 102 2.24 -5.60 -10.28
CA GLU A 102 1.12 -5.37 -9.37
C GLU A 102 1.16 -6.35 -8.17
N ALA A 103 1.40 -7.63 -8.43
CA ALA A 103 1.47 -8.69 -7.43
C ALA A 103 2.66 -8.54 -6.47
N LEU A 104 3.80 -8.04 -6.96
CA LEU A 104 4.97 -7.79 -6.12
C LEU A 104 4.83 -6.53 -5.26
N CYS A 105 4.26 -5.45 -5.81
CA CYS A 105 4.27 -4.14 -5.16
C CYS A 105 2.91 -3.73 -4.60
N GLU A 106 1.90 -3.66 -5.46
CA GLU A 106 0.62 -2.99 -5.15
C GLU A 106 -0.29 -3.86 -4.28
N GLU A 107 -0.38 -5.16 -4.55
CA GLU A 107 -1.25 -6.08 -3.82
C GLU A 107 -0.83 -6.21 -2.35
N ALA A 108 0.47 -6.22 -2.06
CA ALA A 108 0.98 -6.20 -0.68
C ALA A 108 0.52 -4.92 0.05
N ARG A 109 0.67 -3.74 -0.58
CA ARG A 109 0.21 -2.47 0.01
C ARG A 109 -1.30 -2.42 0.21
N LYS A 110 -2.09 -2.87 -0.77
CA LYS A 110 -3.56 -2.94 -0.69
C LYS A 110 -3.98 -3.83 0.50
N THR A 111 -3.30 -4.96 0.69
CA THR A 111 -3.58 -5.90 1.78
C THR A 111 -3.29 -5.28 3.15
N VAL A 112 -2.13 -4.64 3.33
CA VAL A 112 -1.79 -3.97 4.59
C VAL A 112 -2.78 -2.83 4.91
N ALA A 113 -3.14 -2.03 3.91
CA ALA A 113 -4.11 -0.95 4.09
C ALA A 113 -5.50 -1.48 4.47
N PHE A 114 -5.97 -2.53 3.78
CA PHE A 114 -7.25 -3.17 4.09
C PHE A 114 -7.26 -3.79 5.48
N ALA A 115 -6.17 -4.48 5.85
CA ALA A 115 -6.02 -5.09 7.16
C ALA A 115 -5.93 -4.04 8.29
N LYS A 116 -5.34 -2.87 8.03
CA LYS A 116 -5.37 -1.73 8.96
C LYS A 116 -6.79 -1.23 9.15
N LEU A 117 -7.51 -0.97 8.04
CA LEU A 117 -8.89 -0.49 8.07
C LEU A 117 -9.78 -1.42 8.91
N LYS A 118 -9.71 -2.73 8.71
CA LYS A 118 -10.50 -3.69 9.50
C LYS A 118 -10.22 -3.65 11.01
N ARG A 119 -8.99 -3.32 11.42
CA ARG A 119 -8.58 -3.27 12.82
C ARG A 119 -8.89 -1.95 13.50
N THR A 120 -8.85 -0.84 12.76
CA THR A 120 -8.97 0.51 13.33
C THR A 120 -10.32 1.18 13.07
N SER A 121 -11.12 0.64 12.16
CA SER A 121 -12.35 1.27 11.69
C SER A 121 -13.57 0.40 11.93
N TRP A 122 -14.65 1.02 12.39
CA TRP A 122 -15.96 0.38 12.44
C TRP A 122 -16.63 0.49 11.08
N ARG A 123 -16.93 -0.64 10.42
CA ARG A 123 -17.68 -0.70 9.15
C ARG A 123 -17.14 0.24 8.04
N GLY A 124 -15.82 0.48 8.03
CA GLY A 124 -15.15 1.34 7.04
C GLY A 124 -15.09 2.83 7.40
N ILE A 125 -15.51 3.24 8.60
CA ILE A 125 -15.41 4.63 9.08
C ILE A 125 -13.96 4.94 9.44
N VAL A 126 -13.34 5.90 8.76
CA VAL A 126 -11.97 6.35 9.04
C VAL A 126 -12.01 7.56 9.96
N ASP A 127 -11.45 7.41 11.17
CA ASP A 127 -11.18 8.54 12.06
C ASP A 127 -9.90 9.26 11.61
N VAL A 128 -10.01 10.53 11.28
CA VAL A 128 -8.89 11.35 10.79
C VAL A 128 -8.46 12.30 11.91
N VAL A 129 -7.40 11.93 12.62
CA VAL A 129 -6.80 12.79 13.64
C VAL A 129 -5.92 13.85 12.94
N TYR A 130 -6.29 15.12 13.07
CA TYR A 130 -5.49 16.24 12.58
C TYR A 130 -4.19 16.36 13.40
N GLY A 131 -3.05 16.12 12.76
CA GLY A 131 -1.73 16.09 13.42
C GLY A 131 -1.08 17.44 13.70
N GLY A 132 -1.82 18.55 13.53
CA GLY A 132 -1.29 19.91 13.66
C GLY A 132 -0.58 20.43 12.40
N GLU A 133 -0.35 21.73 12.34
CA GLU A 133 0.42 22.37 11.27
C GLU A 133 1.93 22.09 11.45
N LYS A 134 2.62 21.77 10.36
CA LYS A 134 4.07 21.57 10.38
C LYS A 134 4.73 22.94 10.59
N PRO A 135 5.50 23.16 11.67
CA PRO A 135 6.07 24.48 11.95
C PRO A 135 6.99 24.91 10.81
N ALA A 136 6.89 26.19 10.42
CA ALA A 136 7.72 26.78 9.37
C ALA A 136 9.21 26.56 9.69
N PRO A 137 10.04 26.22 8.68
CA PRO A 137 11.48 26.09 8.88
C PRO A 137 12.03 27.41 9.42
N LYS A 138 12.52 27.41 10.66
CA LYS A 138 13.23 28.58 11.21
C LYS A 138 14.46 28.83 10.34
N GLU A 139 14.46 29.95 9.62
CA GLU A 139 15.66 30.45 8.96
C GLU A 139 16.76 30.61 10.01
N LYS A 140 17.85 29.85 9.86
CA LYS A 140 19.02 30.00 10.71
C LYS A 140 19.71 31.32 10.34
N SER A 141 19.34 32.41 11.02
CA SER A 141 20.14 33.64 10.99
C SER A 141 21.54 33.32 11.54
N ALA A 142 22.51 33.26 10.63
CA ALA A 142 23.92 33.10 10.98
C ALA A 142 24.41 34.33 11.76
N LYS A 143 24.70 34.16 13.06
CA LYS A 143 25.57 35.08 13.80
C LYS A 143 26.89 34.38 14.10
N LYS A 144 27.94 34.88 13.46
CA LYS A 144 29.35 34.50 13.65
C LYS A 144 29.91 35.13 14.94
N THR A 145 30.59 34.26 15.71
CA THR A 145 31.78 34.45 16.58
C THR A 145 31.85 35.57 17.62
N LYS A 146 32.14 35.18 18.89
CA LYS A 146 33.52 35.19 19.43
C LYS A 146 33.65 34.43 20.76
N ASP A 147 34.84 33.86 20.92
CA ASP A 147 35.34 33.00 21.99
C ASP A 147 35.30 33.63 23.39
N GLN A 148 35.17 32.80 24.43
CA GLN A 148 36.15 32.74 25.52
C GLN A 148 36.05 31.43 26.32
N LYS A 149 37.24 30.95 26.68
CA LYS A 149 37.62 29.66 27.25
C LYS A 149 37.87 29.85 28.74
N GLY A 150 37.39 28.96 29.61
CA GLY A 150 37.70 29.00 31.05
C GLY A 150 37.18 27.76 31.79
N ASN A 151 38.05 27.16 32.60
CA ASN A 151 38.03 25.78 33.08
C ASN A 151 37.06 25.44 34.24
N ASN A 152 36.56 24.20 34.19
CA ASN A 152 36.46 23.16 35.24
C ASN A 152 36.36 23.56 36.74
N ILE A 153 35.37 23.00 37.47
CA ILE A 153 35.57 21.98 38.53
C ILE A 153 34.22 21.48 39.12
N LYS A 154 34.16 20.14 39.17
CA LYS A 154 33.40 19.13 39.95
C LYS A 154 32.30 19.47 40.97
N SER A 155 31.29 18.58 40.87
CA SER A 155 30.71 17.66 41.88
C SER A 155 29.52 18.05 42.75
N THR A 156 28.58 17.08 42.80
CA THR A 156 27.64 16.71 43.89
C THR A 156 26.50 17.71 44.14
N ASN A 157 25.21 17.35 44.12
CA ASN A 157 24.57 16.26 44.85
C ASN A 157 23.19 15.88 44.29
N GLU A 158 22.71 14.76 44.83
CA GLU A 158 21.50 13.98 44.62
C GLU A 158 20.15 14.68 44.88
N ALA A 159 19.09 13.88 44.69
CA ALA A 159 17.72 13.99 45.19
C ALA A 159 16.74 14.77 44.28
N GLN A 160 15.84 14.08 43.54
CA GLN A 160 14.61 13.39 43.96
C GLN A 160 13.36 14.25 43.72
N THR A 161 12.62 13.84 42.69
CA THR A 161 11.15 13.69 42.59
C THR A 161 10.17 14.87 42.82
N PRO A 162 9.00 14.82 42.15
CA PRO A 162 8.01 15.90 41.94
C PRO A 162 6.98 15.88 43.11
N PRO A 163 5.73 16.41 43.03
CA PRO A 163 4.98 17.20 42.05
C PRO A 163 4.42 18.49 42.72
N GLU A 164 3.57 19.36 42.13
CA GLU A 164 2.12 19.18 42.03
C GLU A 164 1.46 20.48 41.50
N SER A 165 0.45 20.27 40.65
CA SER A 165 -0.82 21.01 40.52
C SER A 165 -0.94 22.51 40.84
N ALA A 166 -1.37 23.28 39.83
CA ALA A 166 -2.48 24.25 39.91
C ALA A 166 -2.88 24.62 38.47
N GLN A 167 -3.90 24.01 37.87
CA GLN A 167 -5.31 24.45 37.88
C GLN A 167 -5.59 25.95 37.63
N ALA A 168 -6.47 26.13 36.65
CA ALA A 168 -7.49 27.18 36.51
C ALA A 168 -7.15 28.47 35.74
N GLY A 169 -7.90 28.68 34.65
CA GLY A 169 -7.98 29.96 33.94
C GLY A 169 -8.93 29.95 32.74
N LYS A 170 -10.24 29.95 33.01
CA LYS A 170 -11.34 30.16 32.03
C LYS A 170 -11.27 31.53 31.34
N ARG A 171 -11.74 31.61 30.08
CA ARG A 171 -12.60 32.65 29.41
C ARG A 171 -12.70 32.29 27.90
N LYS A 172 -13.85 31.87 27.31
CA LYS A 172 -15.00 32.64 26.76
C LYS A 172 -14.55 33.85 25.90
N ALA A 173 -15.05 34.16 24.69
CA ALA A 173 -16.28 33.84 23.96
C ALA A 173 -16.14 34.19 22.43
N ALA A 174 -16.96 33.56 21.56
CA ALA A 174 -17.96 34.12 20.61
C ALA A 174 -17.42 34.82 19.32
N ALA A 175 -17.70 34.29 18.12
CA ALA A 175 -18.82 34.58 17.18
C ALA A 175 -18.52 35.83 16.30
N ASP A 176 -18.86 36.00 15.01
CA ASP A 176 -19.80 35.36 14.07
C ASP A 176 -19.50 35.88 12.61
N SER A 177 -19.59 35.00 11.59
CA SER A 177 -20.15 35.13 10.21
C SER A 177 -19.96 36.38 9.28
N PRO A 178 -20.48 36.42 8.02
CA PRO A 178 -20.31 35.54 6.83
C PRO A 178 -20.08 36.33 5.49
N LEU A 179 -19.60 35.73 4.38
CA LEU A 179 -19.93 36.23 3.01
C LEU A 179 -19.62 35.31 1.79
N SER A 180 -20.65 35.21 0.94
CA SER A 180 -20.73 35.13 -0.54
C SER A 180 -20.12 33.99 -1.40
N SER A 181 -21.06 33.41 -2.15
CA SER A 181 -21.05 32.69 -3.43
C SER A 181 -20.08 33.14 -4.53
N SER A 182 -19.43 32.18 -5.19
CA SER A 182 -19.20 32.18 -6.66
C SER A 182 -18.78 30.79 -7.20
N GLU A 183 -19.58 30.30 -8.15
CA GLU A 183 -19.23 29.50 -9.35
C GLU A 183 -18.42 28.19 -9.22
N GLN A 184 -19.14 27.06 -9.28
CA GLN A 184 -18.59 25.74 -9.55
C GLN A 184 -18.40 25.52 -11.06
N THR A 185 -17.17 25.68 -11.55
CA THR A 185 -16.80 25.18 -12.88
C THR A 185 -16.63 23.66 -12.82
N GLN A 186 -17.61 22.91 -13.30
CA GLN A 186 -17.50 21.45 -13.43
C GLN A 186 -16.43 21.08 -14.46
N VAL A 187 -15.28 20.61 -13.96
CA VAL A 187 -14.23 19.98 -14.77
C VAL A 187 -14.76 18.66 -15.32
N THR A 188 -15.15 18.66 -16.60
CA THR A 188 -15.65 17.46 -17.29
C THR A 188 -14.51 16.46 -17.49
N SER A 189 -14.80 15.18 -17.22
CA SER A 189 -13.82 14.10 -17.32
C SER A 189 -13.32 13.93 -18.76
N LYS A 190 -12.02 13.63 -18.94
CA LYS A 190 -11.37 13.37 -20.26
C LYS A 190 -12.14 12.38 -21.15
N ARG A 191 -12.93 11.48 -20.54
CA ARG A 191 -13.77 10.50 -21.23
C ARG A 191 -14.99 11.12 -21.92
N GLU A 192 -15.53 12.19 -21.35
CA GLU A 192 -16.73 12.87 -21.82
C GLU A 192 -16.43 13.77 -23.02
N MET A 193 -15.30 14.50 -22.97
CA MET A 193 -14.76 15.24 -24.11
C MET A 193 -14.52 14.34 -25.32
N LYS A 194 -13.95 13.14 -25.12
CA LYS A 194 -13.69 12.19 -26.22
C LYS A 194 -14.98 11.64 -26.84
N ARG A 195 -16.04 11.48 -26.04
CA ARG A 195 -17.36 11.04 -26.51
C ARG A 195 -18.07 12.14 -27.30
N GLN A 196 -17.97 13.40 -26.84
CA GLN A 196 -18.52 14.55 -27.56
C GLN A 196 -17.79 14.79 -28.90
N ALA A 197 -16.46 14.69 -28.91
CA ALA A 197 -15.66 14.81 -30.14
C ALA A 197 -16.00 13.72 -31.17
N LYS A 198 -16.22 12.47 -30.74
CA LYS A 198 -16.63 11.38 -31.64
C LYS A 198 -18.03 11.61 -32.21
N LYS A 199 -18.95 12.14 -31.41
CA LYS A 199 -20.33 12.44 -31.84
C LYS A 199 -20.38 13.62 -32.82
N ALA A 200 -19.51 14.62 -32.65
CA ALA A 200 -19.38 15.74 -33.58
C ALA A 200 -18.81 15.31 -34.94
N LYS A 201 -17.77 14.47 -34.95
CA LYS A 201 -17.21 13.90 -36.20
C LYS A 201 -18.21 13.05 -36.97
N LEU A 202 -19.04 12.28 -36.27
CA LEU A 202 -20.08 11.46 -36.91
C LEU A 202 -21.18 12.31 -37.54
N LYS A 203 -21.50 13.47 -36.96
CA LYS A 203 -22.48 14.40 -37.55
C LYS A 203 -21.94 15.11 -38.80
N GLN A 204 -20.64 15.41 -38.84
CA GLN A 204 -20.01 16.04 -40.01
C GLN A 204 -19.88 15.08 -41.21
N GLY A 205 -19.79 13.76 -40.96
CA GLY A 205 -19.76 12.76 -42.03
C GLY A 205 -21.12 12.34 -42.60
N ILE A 206 -22.22 12.95 -42.17
CA ILE A 206 -23.58 12.66 -42.67
C ILE A 206 -24.11 13.82 -43.55
N THR A 207 -23.36 14.92 -43.66
CA THR A 207 -23.76 16.14 -44.39
C THR A 207 -23.06 16.32 -45.74
N GLU A 208 -22.34 15.32 -46.24
CA GLU A 208 -21.81 15.31 -47.61
C GLU A 208 -22.38 14.10 -48.36
N ASP A 209 -23.59 14.28 -48.89
CA ASP A 209 -24.16 13.61 -50.07
C ASP A 209 -25.30 14.50 -50.61
#